data_AF-A0A2D4GQQ1-F1
#
_entry.id   AF-A0A2D4GQQ1-F1
#
_cell.length_a   1.000
_cell.length_b   1.000
_cell.length_c   1.000
_cell.angle_alpha   90.00
_cell.angle_beta   90.00
_cell.angle_gamma   90.00
#
_symmetry.space_group_name_H-M   'P 1'
#
loop_
_entity.id
_entity.type
_entity.pdbx_description
1 polymer ?
#
loop_
_entity_poly.entity_id
_entity_poly.type
_entity_poly.pdbx_seq_one_letter_code
_entity_poly.pdbx_strand_id
1 'polypeptide(L)'
;MPSQPLHIVLESLKREGKEPLVLKGGLSSFKQNHENLCDNSLQLQECPESGGGGAAVTCTLPQSIATTPDIENAELTPILPFLFLGNEHDAQDLEKIQRLNIGYVINVTTHLPLYHYEKGLFSYKRLPATDSNKQNLRQYFEEAFEFIEEAHQCGKSLLIHCQAGVSRSAT
;
A
#
# COMPACT_ATOMS: atom_id res chain seq x y z
N MET A 1 -31.72 19.21 15.38
CA MET A 1 -30.97 18.31 16.29
C MET A 1 -29.69 17.91 15.56
N PRO A 2 -28.50 18.37 15.97
CA PRO A 2 -27.34 18.27 15.09
C PRO A 2 -26.86 16.83 14.99
N SER A 3 -27.03 16.26 13.80
CA SER A 3 -26.51 14.98 13.35
C SER A 3 -24.99 15.05 13.17
N GLN A 4 -24.25 15.14 14.27
CA GLN A 4 -22.79 15.04 14.21
C GLN A 4 -22.41 13.57 13.94
N PRO A 5 -21.58 13.28 12.91
CA PRO A 5 -21.12 11.91 12.60
C PRO A 5 -20.57 11.16 13.81
N LEU A 6 -19.92 11.87 14.73
CA LEU A 6 -19.43 11.32 16.00
C LEU A 6 -20.54 10.68 16.83
N HIS A 7 -21.72 11.30 16.89
CA HIS A 7 -22.85 10.78 17.68
C HIS A 7 -23.34 9.43 17.14
N ILE A 8 -23.40 9.29 15.82
CA ILE A 8 -23.81 8.03 15.16
C ILE A 8 -22.82 6.91 15.49
N VAL A 9 -21.52 7.20 15.43
CA VAL A 9 -20.46 6.23 15.74
C VAL A 9 -20.52 5.81 17.21
N LEU A 10 -20.66 6.77 18.14
CA LEU A 10 -20.74 6.49 19.57
C LEU A 10 -21.96 5.63 19.93
N GLU A 11 -23.12 5.91 19.34
CA GLU A 11 -24.32 5.11 19.56
C GLU A 11 -24.18 3.69 18.99
N SER A 12 -23.50 3.52 17.85
CA SER A 12 -23.23 2.19 17.31
C SER A 12 -22.30 1.38 18.21
N LEU A 13 -21.24 2.00 18.73
CA LEU A 13 -20.29 1.34 19.64
C LEU A 13 -20.96 0.92 20.96
N LYS A 14 -21.83 1.77 21.52
CA LYS A 14 -22.62 1.42 22.72
C LYS A 14 -23.56 0.24 22.47
N ARG A 15 -24.22 0.19 21.31
CA ARG A 15 -25.10 -0.93 20.92
C ARG A 15 -24.35 -2.26 20.82
N GLU A 16 -23.06 -2.22 20.50
CA GLU A 16 -22.16 -3.38 20.51
C GLU A 16 -21.56 -3.69 21.90
N GLY A 17 -22.02 -3.00 22.96
CA GLY A 17 -21.54 -3.20 24.33
C GLY A 17 -20.13 -2.66 24.58
N LYS A 18 -19.65 -1.73 23.74
CA LYS A 18 -18.38 -1.02 23.96
C LYS A 18 -18.60 0.24 24.78
N GLU A 19 -17.60 0.63 25.56
CA GLU A 19 -17.57 1.90 26.28
C GLU A 19 -16.58 2.87 25.61
N PRO A 20 -17.03 3.63 24.58
CA PRO A 20 -16.14 4.54 23.86
C PRO A 20 -15.79 5.76 24.72
N LEU A 21 -14.50 6.08 24.78
CA LEU A 21 -13.99 7.32 25.37
C LEU A 21 -13.67 8.32 24.27
N VAL A 22 -14.01 9.59 24.50
CA VAL A 22 -13.77 10.68 23.56
C VAL A 22 -12.74 11.65 24.15
N LEU A 23 -11.67 11.89 23.41
CA LEU A 23 -10.68 12.91 23.76
C LEU A 23 -11.32 14.30 23.62
N LYS A 24 -11.52 14.99 24.73
CA LYS A 24 -12.01 16.38 24.72
C LYS A 24 -10.97 17.28 24.05
N GLY A 25 -11.40 17.99 23.00
CA GLY A 25 -10.50 18.80 22.15
C GLY A 25 -9.78 18.01 21.05
N GLY A 26 -10.07 16.71 20.91
CA GLY A 26 -9.49 15.86 19.87
C GLY A 26 -8.01 15.56 20.08
N LEU A 27 -7.38 15.00 19.04
CA LEU A 27 -5.98 14.59 19.09
C LEU A 27 -5.03 15.77 19.32
N SER A 28 -5.34 16.94 18.77
CA SER A 28 -4.48 18.13 18.89
C SER A 28 -4.36 18.61 20.34
N SER A 29 -5.48 18.75 21.06
CA SER A 29 -5.46 19.12 22.48
C SER A 29 -4.82 18.04 23.36
N PHE A 30 -5.00 16.76 23.00
CA PHE A 30 -4.35 15.66 23.71
C PHE A 30 -2.82 15.71 23.53
N LYS A 31 -2.34 15.88 22.31
CA LYS A 31 -0.90 16.01 22.00
C LYS A 31 -0.26 17.18 22.75
N GLN A 32 -0.94 18.32 22.81
CA GLN A 32 -0.45 19.50 23.52
C GLN A 32 -0.31 19.28 25.03
N ASN A 33 -1.27 18.56 25.64
CA ASN A 33 -1.33 18.40 27.10
C ASN A 33 -0.63 17.12 27.61
N HIS A 34 -0.39 16.15 26.72
CA HIS A 34 0.14 14.82 27.04
C HIS A 34 1.20 14.40 26.01
N GLU A 35 2.17 15.28 25.74
CA GLU A 35 3.24 15.07 24.78
C GLU A 35 4.00 13.77 25.04
N ASN A 36 4.26 13.45 26.31
CA ASN A 36 4.96 12.22 26.72
C ASN A 36 4.18 10.91 26.50
N LEU A 37 2.90 11.00 26.13
CA LEU A 37 2.04 9.85 25.78
C LEU A 37 1.81 9.74 24.27
N CYS A 38 2.43 10.63 23.47
CA CYS A 38 2.26 10.67 22.03
C CYS A 38 3.54 10.22 21.33
N ASP A 39 3.49 9.08 20.63
CA ASP A 39 4.55 8.72 19.70
C ASP A 39 4.47 9.58 18.44
N ASN A 40 5.59 10.21 18.08
CA ASN A 40 5.71 11.06 16.89
C ASN A 40 5.86 10.26 15.58
N SER A 41 5.34 9.03 15.52
CA SER A 41 5.55 8.09 14.42
C SER A 41 4.85 8.46 13.09
N LEU A 42 4.24 9.66 13.00
CA LEU A 42 3.55 10.15 11.79
C LEU A 42 4.05 11.53 11.34
N GLN A 43 5.31 11.89 11.62
CA GLN A 43 5.95 12.96 10.84
C GLN A 43 6.23 12.41 9.43
N LEU A 44 5.22 12.46 8.56
CA LEU A 44 5.44 12.52 7.13
C LEU A 44 6.36 13.71 6.88
N GLN A 45 7.58 13.39 6.47
CA GLN A 45 8.66 14.34 6.25
C GLN A 45 8.29 15.22 5.05
N GLU A 46 7.74 16.41 5.31
CA GLU A 46 7.70 17.49 4.33
C GLU A 46 9.15 17.89 4.05
N CYS A 47 9.66 17.56 2.86
CA CYS A 47 10.98 17.98 2.40
C CYS A 47 11.03 19.50 2.21
N PRO A 48 11.89 20.25 2.94
CA PRO A 48 12.27 21.60 2.54
C PRO A 48 13.46 21.50 1.59
N GLU A 49 13.38 22.22 0.48
CA GLU A 49 14.44 22.35 -0.50
C GLU A 49 15.74 22.93 0.11
N SER A 50 16.84 22.35 -0.37
CA SER A 50 18.24 22.82 -0.42
C SER A 50 18.67 24.04 0.41
N GLY A 51 19.73 23.87 1.20
CA GLY A 51 20.49 25.02 1.71
C GLY A 51 21.66 24.73 2.65
N GLY A 52 22.67 23.98 2.19
CA GLY A 52 24.08 24.24 2.51
C GLY A 52 24.63 24.03 3.94
N GLY A 53 25.43 22.97 4.10
CA GLY A 53 26.76 23.08 4.72
C GLY A 53 26.93 22.67 6.19
N GLY A 54 27.70 21.60 6.43
CA GLY A 54 28.57 21.51 7.62
C GLY A 54 28.45 20.25 8.48
N ALA A 55 29.44 19.35 8.32
CA ALA A 55 30.01 18.41 9.29
C ALA A 55 29.13 17.30 9.90
N ALA A 56 29.63 16.07 9.70
CA ALA A 56 29.09 14.81 10.18
C ALA A 56 29.01 14.71 11.71
N VAL A 57 27.88 14.21 12.20
CA VAL A 57 27.80 13.52 13.49
C VAL A 57 27.14 12.17 13.24
N THR A 58 27.95 11.12 13.32
CA THR A 58 27.49 9.73 13.30
C THR A 58 26.77 9.45 14.62
N CYS A 59 25.46 9.26 14.58
CA CYS A 59 24.70 8.71 15.70
C CYS A 59 24.16 7.35 15.28
N THR A 60 24.92 6.30 15.61
CA THR A 60 24.42 4.93 15.68
C THR A 60 23.28 4.87 16.69
N LEU A 61 22.06 4.60 16.23
CA LEU A 61 20.90 4.35 17.09
C LEU A 61 20.73 2.85 17.32
N PRO A 62 20.50 2.41 18.57
CA PRO A 62 20.31 1.01 18.93
C PRO A 62 18.94 0.49 18.45
N GLN A 63 18.95 -0.79 18.13
CA GLN A 63 17.84 -1.58 17.58
C GLN A 63 16.72 -1.83 18.60
N SER A 64 15.48 -1.94 18.09
CA SER A 64 14.26 -2.52 18.71
C SER A 64 13.39 -1.52 19.51
N ILE A 65 12.06 -1.36 19.36
CA ILE A 65 10.93 -2.01 18.63
C ILE A 65 9.86 -0.89 18.53
N ALA A 66 9.33 -0.48 17.37
CA ALA A 66 8.19 -1.11 16.73
C ALA A 66 8.17 -0.71 15.25
N THR A 67 8.67 -1.59 14.38
CA THR A 67 8.38 -1.53 12.96
C THR A 67 6.89 -1.82 12.78
N THR A 68 6.08 -0.78 12.62
CA THR A 68 4.99 -0.89 11.64
C THR A 68 5.64 -1.43 10.37
N PRO A 69 5.13 -2.51 9.74
CA PRO A 69 5.70 -2.98 8.49
C PRO A 69 5.73 -1.77 7.58
N ASP A 70 6.93 -1.39 7.19
CA ASP A 70 7.20 -0.22 6.39
C ASP A 70 6.45 -0.45 5.08
N ILE A 71 5.32 0.25 4.92
CA ILE A 71 4.27 -0.10 3.92
C ILE A 71 4.89 -0.08 2.50
N GLU A 72 5.94 0.72 2.33
CA GLU A 72 6.70 0.85 1.09
C GLU A 72 7.73 -0.28 0.88
N ASN A 73 8.17 -0.94 1.96
CA ASN A 73 9.09 -2.09 1.94
C ASN A 73 8.37 -3.43 2.16
N ALA A 74 7.05 -3.47 1.98
CA ALA A 74 6.30 -4.73 2.05
C ALA A 74 6.82 -5.70 0.97
N GLU A 75 7.13 -6.93 1.40
CA GLU A 75 7.58 -7.97 0.48
C GLU A 75 6.44 -8.48 -0.39
N LEU A 76 6.78 -8.86 -1.63
CA LEU A 76 5.89 -9.59 -2.53
C LEU A 76 5.13 -10.72 -1.81
N THR A 77 3.81 -10.66 -1.86
CA THR A 77 2.92 -11.55 -1.10
C THR A 77 2.33 -12.63 -2.00
N PRO A 78 2.56 -13.93 -1.72
CA PRO A 78 1.89 -15.02 -2.44
C PRO A 78 0.43 -15.14 -1.98
N ILE A 79 -0.51 -15.02 -2.92
CA ILE A 79 -1.96 -15.20 -2.67
C ILE A 79 -2.37 -16.63 -3.02
N LEU A 80 -1.88 -17.13 -4.15
CA LEU A 80 -1.99 -18.52 -4.58
C LEU A 80 -0.62 -19.01 -5.08
N PRO A 81 -0.41 -20.32 -5.26
CA PRO A 81 0.88 -20.84 -5.75
C PRO A 81 1.39 -20.20 -7.05
N PHE A 82 0.49 -19.64 -7.86
CA PHE A 82 0.79 -18.97 -9.12
C PHE A 82 0.39 -17.48 -9.14
N LEU A 83 -0.14 -16.92 -8.04
CA LEU A 83 -0.65 -15.53 -8.02
C LEU A 83 0.03 -14.74 -6.89
N PHE A 84 0.69 -13.65 -7.26
CA PHE A 84 1.47 -12.82 -6.36
C PHE A 84 0.95 -11.39 -6.37
N LEU A 85 0.85 -10.78 -5.19
CA LEU A 85 0.48 -9.38 -4.97
C LEU A 85 1.75 -8.59 -4.60
N GLY A 86 2.00 -7.47 -5.28
CA GLY A 86 3.19 -6.67 -5.05
C GLY A 86 3.02 -5.16 -5.23
N ASN A 87 4.14 -4.46 -5.03
CA ASN A 87 4.29 -3.02 -5.26
C ASN A 87 5.09 -2.74 -6.54
N GLU A 88 5.40 -1.46 -6.80
CA GLU A 88 6.18 -1.08 -7.98
C GLU A 88 7.64 -1.56 -7.93
N HIS A 89 8.22 -1.71 -6.75
CA HIS A 89 9.58 -2.23 -6.58
C HIS A 89 9.66 -3.71 -6.91
N ASP A 90 8.67 -4.51 -6.48
CA ASP A 90 8.57 -5.92 -6.87
C ASP A 90 8.43 -6.08 -8.39
N ALA A 91 7.71 -5.17 -9.06
CA ALA A 91 7.56 -5.16 -10.51
C ALA A 91 8.85 -4.78 -11.26
N GLN A 92 9.77 -4.06 -10.60
CA GLN A 92 11.09 -3.69 -11.13
C GLN A 92 12.13 -4.79 -10.91
N ASP A 93 11.97 -5.64 -9.90
CA ASP A 93 12.91 -6.71 -9.56
C ASP A 93 12.78 -7.90 -10.51
N LEU A 94 13.52 -7.82 -11.63
CA LEU A 94 13.53 -8.86 -12.66
C LEU A 94 14.02 -10.21 -12.15
N GLU A 95 15.00 -10.23 -11.23
CA GLU A 95 15.55 -11.47 -10.71
C GLU A 95 14.50 -12.22 -9.88
N LYS A 96 13.79 -11.49 -9.01
CA LYS A 96 12.69 -12.03 -8.20
C LYS A 96 11.53 -12.52 -9.06
N ILE A 97 11.13 -11.74 -10.06
CA ILE A 97 10.06 -12.12 -11.02
C ILE A 97 10.41 -13.42 -11.75
N GLN A 98 11.64 -13.53 -12.26
CA GLN A 98 12.10 -14.73 -12.96
C GLN A 98 12.20 -15.95 -12.04
N ARG A 99 12.73 -15.78 -10.83
CA ARG A 99 12.84 -16.85 -9.83
C ARG A 99 11.49 -17.45 -9.47
N LEU A 100 10.43 -16.64 -9.47
CA LEU A 100 9.06 -17.08 -9.16
C LEU A 100 8.30 -17.62 -10.39
N ASN A 101 8.98 -17.78 -11.53
CA ASN A 101 8.40 -18.20 -12.80
C ASN A 101 7.21 -17.32 -13.22
N ILE A 102 7.27 -16.02 -12.91
CA ILE A 102 6.26 -15.06 -13.33
C ILE A 102 6.44 -14.82 -14.83
N GLY A 103 5.37 -15.11 -15.58
CA GLY A 103 5.27 -14.86 -17.02
C GLY A 103 4.23 -13.80 -17.37
N TYR A 104 3.39 -13.42 -16.41
CA TYR A 104 2.26 -12.52 -16.59
C TYR A 104 2.29 -11.41 -15.55
N VAL A 105 2.03 -10.16 -15.95
CA VAL A 105 2.03 -9.01 -15.05
C VAL A 105 0.81 -8.12 -15.29
N ILE A 106 0.03 -7.88 -14.24
CA ILE A 106 -1.05 -6.91 -14.20
C ILE A 106 -0.57 -5.65 -13.49
N ASN A 107 -0.57 -4.52 -14.19
CA ASN A 107 -0.28 -3.19 -13.64
C ASN A 107 -1.59 -2.41 -13.46
N VAL A 108 -1.99 -2.19 -12.21
CA VAL A 108 -3.23 -1.47 -11.85
C VAL A 108 -2.98 0.03 -11.64
N THR A 109 -2.21 0.66 -12.53
CA THR A 109 -1.90 2.09 -12.50
C THR A 109 -2.05 2.74 -13.87
N THR A 110 -2.19 4.06 -13.86
CA THR A 110 -2.25 4.87 -15.09
C THR A 110 -0.88 5.32 -15.57
N HIS A 111 0.05 5.58 -14.64
CA HIS A 111 1.27 6.35 -14.90
C HIS A 111 2.56 5.53 -14.83
N LEU A 112 2.60 4.43 -14.06
CA LEU A 112 3.84 3.62 -13.98
C LEU A 112 4.08 2.94 -15.33
N PRO A 113 5.34 2.76 -15.75
CA PRO A 113 5.66 2.02 -16.96
C PRO A 113 5.33 0.53 -16.81
N LEU A 114 5.29 -0.18 -17.95
CA LEU A 114 5.39 -1.65 -17.95
C LEU A 114 6.88 -1.97 -17.89
N TYR A 115 7.41 -2.19 -16.69
CA TYR A 115 8.83 -2.46 -16.49
C TYR A 115 9.26 -3.68 -17.32
N HIS A 116 10.46 -3.66 -17.91
CA HIS A 116 11.01 -4.78 -18.69
C HIS A 116 10.20 -5.20 -19.93
N TYR A 117 9.25 -4.37 -20.38
CA TYR A 117 8.41 -4.66 -21.56
C TYR A 117 9.26 -4.88 -22.83
N GLU A 118 10.34 -4.11 -22.97
CA GLU A 118 11.28 -4.17 -24.10
C GLU A 118 12.00 -5.52 -24.23
N LYS A 119 12.02 -6.34 -23.17
CA LYS A 119 12.66 -7.65 -23.19
C LYS A 119 11.77 -8.75 -23.79
N GLY A 120 10.46 -8.51 -23.92
CA GLY A 120 9.52 -9.49 -24.48
C GLY A 120 9.39 -10.80 -23.69
N LEU A 121 9.76 -10.78 -22.39
CA LEU A 121 9.77 -11.97 -21.53
C LEU A 121 8.43 -12.27 -20.86
N PHE A 122 7.57 -11.26 -20.76
CA PHE A 122 6.34 -11.32 -19.97
C PHE A 122 5.16 -10.77 -20.77
N SER A 123 3.98 -11.33 -20.53
CA SER A 123 2.70 -10.80 -20.99
C SER A 123 2.22 -9.75 -20.01
N TYR A 124 1.88 -8.56 -20.51
CA TYR A 124 1.43 -7.45 -19.67
C TYR A 124 -0.04 -7.12 -19.91
N LYS A 125 -0.72 -6.74 -18.83
CA LYS A 125 -2.03 -6.11 -18.89
C LYS A 125 -2.04 -4.89 -17.98
N ARG A 126 -2.50 -3.76 -18.51
CA ARG A 126 -2.67 -2.52 -17.72
C ARG A 126 -4.14 -2.30 -17.44
N LEU A 127 -4.48 -2.15 -16.16
CA LEU A 127 -5.81 -1.77 -15.70
C LEU A 127 -5.72 -0.32 -15.19
N PRO A 128 -6.05 0.67 -16.03
CA PRO A 128 -5.78 2.07 -15.73
C PRO A 128 -6.69 2.57 -14.60
N ALA A 129 -6.18 2.52 -13.37
CA ALA A 129 -6.90 2.91 -12.18
C ALA A 129 -6.11 3.85 -11.26
N THR A 130 -6.82 4.87 -10.77
CA THR A 130 -6.31 5.80 -9.76
C THR A 130 -6.70 5.33 -8.36
N ASP A 131 -5.90 5.65 -7.35
CA ASP A 131 -6.19 5.31 -5.95
C ASP A 131 -7.15 6.35 -5.35
N SER A 132 -8.39 6.33 -5.82
CA SER A 132 -9.42 7.29 -5.43
C SER A 132 -10.72 6.56 -5.17
N ASN A 133 -11.47 7.01 -4.18
CA ASN A 133 -12.80 6.47 -3.83
C ASN A 133 -13.83 6.60 -4.97
N LYS A 134 -13.52 7.38 -6.02
CA LYS A 134 -14.35 7.53 -7.22
C LYS A 134 -14.00 6.52 -8.32
N GLN A 135 -12.88 5.80 -8.19
CA GLN A 135 -12.43 4.85 -9.20
C GLN A 135 -13.28 3.58 -9.13
N ASN A 136 -13.88 3.22 -10.27
CA ASN A 136 -14.59 1.94 -10.38
C ASN A 136 -13.61 0.85 -10.83
N LEU A 137 -13.18 -0.02 -9.92
CA LEU A 137 -12.33 -1.17 -10.25
C LEU A 137 -13.11 -2.37 -10.81
N ARG A 138 -14.42 -2.47 -10.51
CA ARG A 138 -15.24 -3.62 -10.91
C ARG A 138 -15.30 -3.80 -12.42
N GLN A 139 -15.18 -2.72 -13.19
CA GLN A 139 -15.16 -2.78 -14.65
C GLN A 139 -13.98 -3.61 -15.20
N TYR A 140 -12.91 -3.78 -14.43
CA TYR A 140 -11.71 -4.51 -14.83
C TYR A 140 -11.67 -5.95 -14.32
N PHE A 141 -12.62 -6.37 -13.49
CA PHE A 141 -12.56 -7.67 -12.84
C PHE A 141 -12.60 -8.82 -13.84
N GLU A 142 -13.52 -8.77 -14.80
CA GLU A 142 -13.64 -9.82 -15.82
C GLU A 142 -12.36 -9.90 -16.67
N GLU A 143 -11.85 -8.76 -17.11
CA GLU A 143 -10.59 -8.67 -17.86
C GLU A 143 -9.38 -9.18 -17.06
N ALA A 144 -9.34 -8.91 -15.74
CA ALA A 144 -8.28 -9.38 -14.86
C ALA A 144 -8.37 -10.88 -14.63
N PHE A 145 -9.57 -11.42 -14.40
CA PHE A 145 -9.79 -12.85 -14.19
C PHE A 145 -9.43 -13.68 -15.41
N GLU A 146 -9.81 -13.24 -16.60
CA GLU A 146 -9.40 -13.90 -17.86
C GLU A 146 -7.88 -13.99 -17.98
N PHE A 147 -7.17 -12.92 -17.63
CA PHE A 147 -5.71 -12.87 -17.71
C PHE A 147 -5.02 -13.72 -16.63
N ILE A 148 -5.61 -13.80 -15.43
CA ILE A 148 -5.16 -14.70 -14.37
C ILE A 148 -5.34 -16.16 -14.79
N GLU A 149 -6.48 -16.50 -15.39
CA GLU A 149 -6.75 -17.85 -15.88
C GLU A 149 -5.81 -18.24 -17.02
N GLU A 150 -5.51 -17.31 -17.95
CA GLU A 150 -4.55 -17.55 -19.02
C GLU A 150 -3.15 -17.89 -18.47
N ALA A 151 -2.68 -17.14 -17.48
CA ALA A 151 -1.42 -17.41 -16.80
C ALA A 151 -1.40 -18.81 -16.16
N HIS A 152 -2.50 -19.16 -15.48
CA HIS A 152 -2.67 -20.46 -14.85
C HIS A 152 -2.63 -21.60 -15.88
N GLN A 153 -3.35 -21.45 -16.99
CA GLN A 153 -3.44 -22.44 -18.07
C GLN A 153 -2.08 -22.67 -18.74
N CYS A 154 -1.26 -21.63 -18.86
CA CYS A 154 0.11 -21.69 -19.40
C CYS A 154 1.14 -22.22 -18.38
N GLY A 155 0.75 -22.55 -17.14
CA GLY A 155 1.66 -23.00 -16.09
C GLY A 155 2.65 -21.93 -15.65
N LYS A 156 2.26 -20.65 -15.77
CA LYS A 156 3.06 -19.49 -15.39
C LYS A 156 2.47 -18.81 -14.17
N SER A 157 3.34 -18.16 -13.41
CA SER A 157 2.91 -17.31 -12.32
C SER A 157 2.51 -15.93 -12.85
N LEU A 158 1.62 -15.25 -12.13
CA LEU A 158 1.17 -13.90 -12.38
C LEU A 158 1.51 -12.99 -11.20
N LEU A 159 2.03 -11.80 -11.51
CA LEU A 159 2.17 -10.69 -10.59
C LEU A 159 1.07 -9.66 -10.84
N ILE A 160 0.27 -9.33 -9.82
CA ILE A 160 -0.59 -8.15 -9.81
C ILE A 160 0.03 -7.09 -8.89
N HIS A 161 0.20 -5.88 -9.41
CA HIS A 161 0.79 -4.80 -8.63
C HIS A 161 0.09 -3.45 -8.90
N CYS A 162 0.20 -2.56 -7.92
CA CYS A 162 -0.05 -1.14 -8.13
C CYS A 162 1.21 -0.35 -7.74
N GLN A 163 1.06 0.81 -7.11
CA GLN A 163 2.21 1.57 -6.62
C GLN A 163 2.73 0.98 -5.30
N ALA A 164 1.92 1.01 -4.24
CA ALA A 164 2.31 0.49 -2.91
C ALA A 164 1.89 -0.96 -2.65
N GLY A 165 1.08 -1.57 -3.53
CA GLY A 165 0.57 -2.94 -3.30
C GLY A 165 -0.57 -3.06 -2.28
N VAL A 166 -1.18 -1.94 -1.86
CA VAL A 166 -2.12 -1.91 -0.71
C VAL A 166 -3.60 -1.87 -1.11
N SER A 167 -3.98 -0.99 -2.04
CA SER A 167 -5.39 -0.65 -2.31
C SER A 167 -5.86 -1.28 -3.62
N ARG A 168 -5.39 -0.74 -4.75
CA ARG A 168 -5.85 -1.10 -6.10
C ARG A 168 -5.57 -2.55 -6.50
N SER A 169 -4.38 -3.06 -6.18
CA SER A 169 -3.99 -4.43 -6.54
C SER A 169 -4.56 -5.49 -5.61
N ALA A 170 -5.00 -5.10 -4.41
CA ALA A 170 -5.61 -6.00 -3.42
C ALA A 170 -7.14 -6.12 -3.58
N THR A 171 -7.76 -5.18 -4.30
CA THR A 171 -9.21 -5.11 -4.53
C THR A 171 -9.63 -6.01 -5.68
#